data_AF-A0A377TL55-F1
#
_entry.id   AF-A0A377TL55-F1
#
_cell.length_a   1.000
_cell.length_b   1.000
_cell.length_c   1.000
_cell.angle_alpha   90.00
_cell.angle_beta   90.00
_cell.angle_gamma   90.00
#
_symmetry.space_group_name_H-M   'P 1'
#
loop_
_entity.id
_entity.type
_entity.pdbx_description
1 polymer ?
#
loop_
_entity_poly.entity_id
_entity_poly.type
_entity_poly.pdbx_seq_one_letter_code
_entity_poly.pdbx_strand_id
1 'polypeptide(L)'
;MWLQCLLVGVFIVLVSFGGDSASAFYNKLTLMANVSMTLPYLFLTIAFPFFKAKTHLDRPFVIFKNRPSTLLATGVVLLVVTFANIFTIIQPVIDSGDWNSTLWMVGGPIFFSLLALGIYESYRRRMASGALVMES
;
A
#
# COMPACT_ATOMS: atom_id res chain seq x y z
N MET A 1 -0.32 19.23 8.61
CA MET A 1 -1.04 19.82 7.47
C MET A 1 -0.27 20.97 6.82
N TRP A 2 -0.12 22.15 7.44
CA TRP A 2 0.60 23.29 6.82
C TRP A 2 2.08 23.01 6.54
N LEU A 3 2.80 22.42 7.49
CA LEU A 3 4.20 22.04 7.31
C LEU A 3 4.39 20.98 6.23
N GLN A 4 3.48 20.00 6.13
CA GLN A 4 3.51 18.98 5.07
C GLN A 4 3.24 19.58 3.70
N CYS A 5 2.26 20.49 3.58
CA CYS A 5 1.99 21.22 2.34
C CYS A 5 3.23 22.00 1.87
N LEU A 6 3.89 22.71 2.79
CA LEU A 6 5.10 23.47 2.49
C LEU A 6 6.24 22.56 2.06
N LEU A 7 6.45 21.43 2.75
CA LEU A 7 7.50 20.47 2.45
C LEU A 7 7.29 19.79 1.08
N VAL A 8 6.05 19.38 0.77
CA VAL A 8 5.67 18.85 -0.54
C VAL A 8 5.85 19.89 -1.64
N GLY A 9 5.42 21.14 -1.40
CA GLY A 9 5.58 22.24 -2.36
C GLY A 9 7.05 22.53 -2.69
N VAL A 10 7.92 22.56 -1.68
CA VAL A 10 9.37 22.77 -1.87
C VAL A 10 9.98 21.62 -2.69
N PHE A 11 9.60 20.37 -2.42
CA PHE A 11 10.08 19.21 -3.19
C PHE A 11 9.66 19.25 -4.65
N ILE A 12 8.39 19.59 -4.93
CA ILE A 12 7.88 19.71 -6.31
C ILE A 12 8.68 20.79 -7.05
N VAL A 13 8.87 21.96 -6.44
CA VAL A 13 9.62 23.08 -7.05
C VAL A 13 11.06 22.69 -7.33
N LEU A 14 11.76 22.08 -6.36
CA LEU A 14 13.15 21.63 -6.53
C LEU A 14 13.30 20.60 -7.65
N VAL A 15 12.38 19.65 -7.74
CA VAL A 15 12.38 18.61 -8.78
C VAL A 15 12.00 19.19 -10.13
N SER A 16 11.02 20.12 -10.21
CA SER A 16 10.62 20.76 -11.45
C SER A 16 11.73 21.61 -12.08
N PHE A 17 12.67 22.14 -11.29
CA PHE A 17 13.88 22.81 -11.78
C PHE A 17 15.06 21.86 -12.03
N GLY A 18 14.94 20.57 -11.70
CA GLY A 18 16.00 19.56 -11.81
C GLY A 18 16.16 18.92 -13.20
N GLY A 19 15.38 19.34 -14.21
CA GLY A 19 15.39 18.79 -15.57
C GLY A 19 14.41 17.62 -15.79
N ASP A 20 14.31 17.13 -17.04
CA ASP A 20 13.35 16.08 -17.46
C ASP A 20 13.45 14.79 -16.63
N SER A 21 14.64 14.47 -16.12
CA SER A 21 14.90 13.28 -15.29
C SER A 21 14.30 13.38 -13.89
N ALA A 22 14.31 14.55 -13.26
CA ALA A 22 13.76 14.77 -11.92
C ALA A 22 12.23 14.69 -11.95
N SER A 23 11.60 15.37 -12.91
CA SER A 23 10.14 15.33 -13.09
C SER A 23 9.64 13.90 -13.34
N ALA A 24 10.36 13.11 -14.13
CA ALA A 24 10.06 11.70 -14.33
C ALA A 24 10.14 10.89 -13.03
N PHE A 25 11.20 11.07 -12.23
CA PHE A 25 11.37 10.39 -10.94
C PHE A 25 10.24 10.73 -9.94
N TYR A 26 9.84 12.00 -9.85
CA TYR A 26 8.71 12.41 -9.01
C TYR A 26 7.38 11.81 -9.45
N ASN A 27 7.13 11.71 -10.77
CA ASN A 27 5.97 11.00 -11.28
C ASN A 27 6.01 9.52 -10.89
N LYS A 28 7.17 8.86 -10.92
CA LYS A 28 7.29 7.47 -10.43
C LYS A 28 7.01 7.37 -8.94
N LEU A 29 7.56 8.25 -8.11
CA LEU A 29 7.29 8.27 -6.68
C LEU A 29 5.80 8.49 -6.37
N THR A 30 5.14 9.38 -7.09
CA THR A 30 3.70 9.63 -6.96
C THR A 30 2.88 8.39 -7.33
N LEU A 31 3.24 7.71 -8.43
CA LEU A 31 2.58 6.47 -8.83
C LEU A 31 2.82 5.33 -7.82
N MET A 32 4.03 5.23 -7.24
CA MET A 32 4.33 4.29 -6.16
C MET A 32 3.47 4.55 -4.91
N ALA A 33 3.28 5.83 -4.55
CA ALA A 33 2.42 6.20 -3.43
C ALA A 33 0.96 5.82 -3.69
N ASN A 34 0.47 6.01 -4.92
CA ASN A 34 -0.89 5.60 -5.31
C ASN A 34 -1.10 4.09 -5.18
N VAL A 35 -0.14 3.28 -5.65
CA VAL A 35 -0.16 1.81 -5.47
C VAL A 35 -0.13 1.46 -3.98
N SER A 36 0.77 2.08 -3.22
CA SER A 36 0.95 1.83 -1.79
C SER A 36 -0.31 2.12 -0.97
N MET A 37 -1.04 3.20 -1.27
CA MET A 37 -2.30 3.52 -0.59
C MET A 37 -3.39 2.47 -0.82
N THR A 38 -3.37 1.76 -1.96
CA THR A 38 -4.38 0.76 -2.28
C THR A 38 -4.11 -0.63 -1.73
N LEU A 39 -2.84 -0.95 -1.42
CA LEU A 39 -2.47 -2.24 -0.84
C LEU A 39 -3.17 -2.54 0.50
N PRO A 40 -3.22 -1.61 1.49
CA PRO A 40 -3.97 -1.83 2.72
C PRO A 40 -5.45 -2.13 2.47
N TYR A 41 -6.07 -1.49 1.47
CA TYR A 41 -7.46 -1.75 1.13
C TYR A 41 -7.67 -3.14 0.53
N LEU A 42 -6.73 -3.65 -0.27
CA LEU A 42 -6.75 -5.03 -0.74
C LEU A 42 -6.69 -6.01 0.43
N PHE A 43 -5.76 -5.81 1.36
CA PHE A 43 -5.65 -6.66 2.57
C PHE A 43 -6.94 -6.66 3.39
N LEU A 44 -7.52 -5.49 3.66
CA LEU A 44 -8.77 -5.36 4.40
C LEU A 44 -9.93 -6.03 3.67
N THR A 45 -10.02 -5.84 2.35
CA THR A 45 -11.08 -6.43 1.52
C THR A 45 -10.97 -7.95 1.53
N ILE A 46 -9.76 -8.53 1.39
CA ILE A 46 -9.55 -9.98 1.50
C ILE A 46 -9.91 -10.49 2.91
N ALA A 47 -9.56 -9.74 3.96
CA ALA A 47 -9.84 -10.12 5.34
C ALA A 47 -11.33 -10.06 5.69
N PHE A 48 -12.11 -9.21 5.02
CA PHE A 48 -13.53 -8.99 5.29
C PHE A 48 -14.42 -10.25 5.25
N PRO A 49 -14.36 -11.13 4.22
CA PRO A 49 -15.13 -12.38 4.23
C PRO A 49 -14.72 -13.34 5.36
N PHE A 50 -13.42 -13.41 5.71
CA PHE A 50 -12.94 -14.24 6.83
C PHE A 50 -13.42 -13.69 8.17
N PHE A 51 -13.35 -12.37 8.35
CA PHE A 51 -13.92 -11.67 9.51
C PHE A 51 -15.42 -11.95 9.60
N LYS A 52 -16.14 -11.90 8.47
CA LYS A 52 -17.58 -12.13 8.45
C LYS A 52 -17.97 -13.58 8.78
N ALA A 53 -17.12 -14.56 8.50
CA ALA A 53 -17.36 -15.97 8.84
C ALA A 53 -17.20 -16.28 10.35
N LYS A 54 -16.54 -15.42 11.13
CA LYS A 54 -16.31 -15.64 12.57
C LYS A 54 -17.55 -15.33 13.43
N THR A 55 -18.14 -16.34 14.04
CA THR A 55 -19.43 -16.24 14.79
C THR A 55 -19.32 -15.68 16.22
N HIS A 56 -18.11 -15.48 16.75
CA HIS A 56 -17.87 -15.10 18.16
C HIS A 56 -17.51 -13.61 18.37
N LEU A 57 -17.90 -12.72 17.46
CA LEU A 57 -17.66 -11.27 17.59
C LEU A 57 -18.98 -10.52 17.67
N ASP A 58 -19.12 -9.63 18.65
CA ASP A 58 -20.20 -8.63 18.67
C ASP A 58 -19.99 -7.64 17.51
N ARG A 59 -20.97 -7.57 16.62
CA ARG A 59 -20.94 -6.71 15.42
C ARG A 59 -22.02 -5.65 15.55
N PRO A 60 -21.72 -4.47 16.12
CA PRO A 60 -22.71 -3.41 16.28
C PRO A 60 -23.23 -2.86 14.94
N PHE A 61 -22.54 -3.14 13.82
CA PHE A 61 -22.98 -2.75 12.48
C PHE A 61 -22.77 -3.87 11.45
N VAL A 62 -23.84 -4.26 10.75
CA VAL A 62 -23.83 -5.33 9.73
C VAL A 62 -24.49 -4.81 8.45
N ILE A 63 -23.68 -4.30 7.52
CA ILE A 63 -24.16 -3.79 6.21
C ILE A 63 -24.63 -4.93 5.31
N PHE A 64 -23.84 -6.01 5.24
CA PHE A 64 -24.19 -7.16 4.42
C PHE A 64 -24.81 -8.25 5.29
N LYS A 65 -26.06 -8.63 5.03
CA LYS A 65 -26.70 -9.75 5.74
C LYS A 65 -26.39 -11.11 5.09
N ASN A 66 -26.29 -11.12 3.76
CA ASN A 66 -26.16 -12.35 2.97
C ASN A 66 -24.70 -12.67 2.61
N ARG A 67 -24.31 -13.95 2.68
CA ARG A 67 -22.99 -14.47 2.29
C ARG A 67 -22.66 -14.24 0.80
N PRO A 68 -23.56 -14.51 -0.18
CA PRO A 68 -23.24 -14.26 -1.58
C PRO A 68 -23.04 -12.77 -1.90
N SER A 69 -23.82 -11.88 -1.28
CA SER A 69 -23.67 -10.43 -1.46
C SER A 69 -22.31 -9.92 -0.94
N THR A 70 -21.82 -10.47 0.18
CA THR A 70 -20.47 -10.16 0.67
C THR A 70 -19.39 -10.64 -0.28
N LEU A 71 -19.49 -11.88 -0.76
CA LEU A 71 -18.51 -12.42 -1.70
C LEU A 71 -18.49 -11.65 -3.02
N LEU A 72 -19.66 -11.23 -3.52
CA LEU A 72 -19.77 -10.43 -4.73
C LEU A 72 -19.15 -9.04 -4.54
N ALA A 73 -19.53 -8.31 -3.48
CA ALA A 73 -18.97 -6.99 -3.20
C ALA A 73 -17.45 -7.04 -2.99
N THR A 74 -16.98 -8.03 -2.22
CA THR A 74 -15.54 -8.26 -2.00
C THR A 74 -14.84 -8.60 -3.32
N GLY A 75 -15.42 -9.49 -4.12
CA GLY A 75 -14.87 -9.90 -5.41
C GLY A 75 -14.76 -8.74 -6.40
N VAL A 76 -15.78 -7.89 -6.49
CA VAL A 76 -15.77 -6.70 -7.34
C VAL A 76 -14.67 -5.73 -6.90
N VAL A 77 -14.58 -5.42 -5.61
CA VAL A 77 -13.53 -4.52 -5.09
C VAL A 77 -12.14 -5.08 -5.34
N LEU A 78 -11.93 -6.38 -5.08
CA LEU A 78 -10.64 -7.03 -5.34
C LEU A 78 -10.27 -6.98 -6.82
N LEU A 79 -11.22 -7.27 -7.71
CA LEU A 79 -10.97 -7.23 -9.15
C LEU A 79 -10.59 -5.81 -9.56
N VAL A 80 -11.42 -4.81 -9.26
CA VAL A 80 -11.20 -3.42 -9.69
C VAL A 80 -9.87 -2.87 -9.17
N VAL A 81 -9.60 -3.03 -7.87
CA VAL A 81 -8.37 -2.50 -7.27
C VAL A 81 -7.14 -3.25 -7.77
N THR A 82 -7.21 -4.57 -7.97
CA THR A 82 -6.09 -5.35 -8.51
C THR A 82 -5.80 -4.94 -9.96
N PHE A 83 -6.83 -4.79 -10.79
CA PHE A 83 -6.67 -4.31 -12.17
C PHE A 83 -6.08 -2.90 -12.22
N ALA A 84 -6.55 -1.98 -11.38
CA ALA A 84 -6.01 -0.62 -11.30
C ALA A 84 -4.51 -0.62 -10.94
N ASN A 85 -4.09 -1.46 -10.00
CA ASN A 85 -2.68 -1.59 -9.62
C ASN A 85 -1.83 -2.17 -10.75
N ILE A 86 -2.29 -3.24 -11.40
CA ILE A 86 -1.61 -3.84 -12.55
C ILE A 86 -1.43 -2.81 -13.66
N PHE A 87 -2.49 -2.07 -13.99
CA PHE A 87 -2.45 -1.05 -15.04
C PHE A 87 -1.50 0.09 -14.66
N THR A 88 -1.56 0.58 -13.42
CA THR A 88 -0.66 1.63 -12.90
C THR A 88 0.81 1.23 -13.03
N ILE A 89 1.13 -0.05 -12.80
CA ILE A 89 2.50 -0.58 -12.89
C ILE A 89 2.96 -0.77 -14.34
N ILE A 90 2.06 -1.17 -15.24
CA ILE A 90 2.38 -1.49 -16.64
C ILE A 90 2.38 -0.24 -17.54
N GLN A 91 1.58 0.79 -17.22
CA GLN A 91 1.46 2.02 -18.01
C GLN A 91 2.81 2.63 -18.46
N PRO A 92 3.84 2.74 -17.61
CA PRO A 92 5.14 3.28 -18.00
C PRO A 92 5.85 2.52 -19.13
N VAL A 93 5.65 1.19 -19.20
CA VAL A 93 6.23 0.34 -20.24
C VAL A 93 5.44 0.48 -21.54
N ILE A 94 4.12 0.62 -21.46
CA ILE A 94 3.26 0.80 -22.64
C ILE A 94 3.52 2.15 -23.30
N ASP A 95 3.63 3.22 -22.52
CA ASP A 95 3.68 4.59 -23.05
C ASP A 95 5.10 5.01 -23.47
N SER A 96 6.15 4.46 -22.84
CA SER A 96 7.51 4.97 -23.00
C SER A 96 8.58 3.89 -23.16
N GLY A 97 8.20 2.59 -23.16
CA GLY A 97 9.16 1.48 -23.17
C GLY A 97 10.05 1.43 -21.93
N ASP A 98 9.67 2.13 -20.86
CA ASP A 98 10.50 2.37 -19.67
C ASP A 98 10.37 1.23 -18.64
N TRP A 99 11.05 0.12 -18.93
CA TRP A 99 11.12 -1.06 -18.07
C TRP A 99 11.76 -0.81 -16.70
N ASN A 100 12.69 0.15 -16.62
CA ASN A 100 13.41 0.47 -15.37
C ASN A 100 12.42 1.00 -14.33
N SER A 101 11.52 1.89 -14.76
CA SER A 101 10.52 2.46 -13.87
C SER A 101 9.47 1.46 -13.39
N THR A 102 9.03 0.53 -14.23
CA THR A 102 8.13 -0.54 -13.82
C THR A 102 8.79 -1.49 -12.81
N LEU A 103 10.08 -1.81 -13.01
CA LEU A 103 10.85 -2.60 -12.04
C LEU A 103 10.96 -1.90 -10.68
N TRP A 104 11.20 -0.59 -10.65
CA TRP A 104 11.21 0.17 -9.39
C TRP A 104 9.82 0.29 -8.74
N MET A 105 8.75 0.43 -9.53
CA MET A 105 7.38 0.53 -9.01
C MET A 105 6.91 -0.76 -8.33
N VAL A 106 7.40 -1.92 -8.78
CA VAL A 106 7.17 -3.22 -8.14
C VAL A 106 8.18 -3.46 -7.03
N GLY A 107 9.46 -3.21 -7.31
CA GLY A 107 10.59 -3.51 -6.43
C GLY A 107 10.59 -2.68 -5.15
N GLY A 108 10.22 -1.40 -5.23
CA GLY A 108 10.16 -0.50 -4.07
C GLY A 108 9.22 -1.03 -2.97
N PRO A 109 7.91 -1.21 -3.24
CA PRO A 109 6.97 -1.76 -2.26
C PRO A 109 7.38 -3.12 -1.70
N ILE A 110 7.94 -4.02 -2.53
CA ILE A 110 8.41 -5.34 -2.07
C ILE A 110 9.60 -5.21 -1.11
N PHE A 111 10.62 -4.44 -1.49
CA PHE A 111 11.80 -4.21 -0.66
C PHE A 111 11.43 -3.59 0.68
N PHE A 112 10.60 -2.53 0.68
CA PHE A 112 10.16 -1.88 1.91
C PHE A 112 9.27 -2.80 2.75
N SER A 113 8.45 -3.66 2.15
CA SER A 113 7.65 -4.65 2.88
C SER A 113 8.53 -5.70 3.57
N LEU A 114 9.55 -6.22 2.88
CA LEU A 114 10.50 -7.17 3.47
C LEU A 114 11.32 -6.53 4.59
N LEU A 115 11.77 -5.29 4.39
CA LEU A 115 12.46 -4.52 5.43
C LEU A 115 11.57 -4.32 6.66
N ALA A 116 10.32 -3.92 6.46
CA ALA A 116 9.34 -3.74 7.54
C ALA A 116 9.08 -5.06 8.30
N LEU A 117 8.97 -6.19 7.58
CA LEU A 117 8.84 -7.51 8.20
C LEU A 117 10.09 -7.90 9.00
N GLY A 118 11.29 -7.56 8.50
CA GLY A 118 12.55 -7.77 9.23
C GLY A 118 12.59 -6.98 10.54
N ILE A 119 12.19 -5.71 10.51
CA ILE A 119 12.07 -4.86 11.70
C ILE A 119 11.02 -5.43 12.67
N TYR A 120 9.83 -5.78 12.17
CA TYR A 120 8.76 -6.38 12.96
C TYR A 120 9.22 -7.66 13.65
N GLU A 121 9.91 -8.55 12.94
CA GLU A 121 10.41 -9.80 13.50
C GLU A 121 11.51 -9.57 14.53
N SER A 122 12.36 -8.57 14.32
CA SER A 122 13.37 -8.17 15.31
C SER A 122 12.71 -7.66 16.60
N TYR A 123 11.65 -6.86 16.48
CA TYR A 123 10.88 -6.34 17.60
C TYR A 123 10.12 -7.47 18.32
N ARG A 124 9.45 -8.35 17.56
CA ARG A 124 8.73 -9.51 18.08
C ARG A 124 9.65 -10.43 18.87
N ARG A 125 10.87 -10.70 18.35
CA ARG A 125 11.88 -11.49 19.07
C ARG A 125 12.32 -10.82 20.37
N ARG A 126 12.56 -9.50 20.39
CA ARG A 126 12.91 -8.76 21.62
C ARG A 126 11.78 -8.77 22.66
N MET A 127 10.53 -8.64 22.21
CA MET A 127 9.35 -8.75 23.07
C MET A 127 9.18 -10.17 23.65
N ALA A 128 9.34 -11.20 22.81
CA ALA A 128 9.23 -12.60 23.22
C ALA A 128 10.37 -13.04 24.15
N SER A 129 11.56 -12.42 24.03
CA SER A 129 12.71 -12.67 24.90
C SER A 129 12.68 -11.87 26.22
N GLY A 130 11.57 -11.19 26.56
CA GLY A 130 11.38 -10.56 27.88
C GLY A 130 12.20 -9.30 28.15
N ALA A 131 12.80 -8.67 27.14
CA ALA A 131 13.72 -7.54 27.33
C ALA A 131 13.04 -6.18 27.65
N LEU A 132 11.73 -6.14 27.90
CA LEU A 132 10.97 -4.91 28.23
C LEU A 132 10.24 -4.95 29.59
N VAL A 133 10.55 -5.93 30.45
CA VAL A 133 10.04 -5.94 31.84
C VAL A 133 11.04 -5.31 32.83
N MET A 134 12.21 -4.83 32.36
CA MET A 134 13.29 -4.32 33.22
C MET A 134 13.57 -2.81 33.06
N GLU A 135 12.70 -2.08 32.36
CA GLU A 135 12.85 -0.63 32.15
C GLU A 135 11.53 0.13 32.41
N SER A 136 10.81 -0.28 33.47
CA SER A 136 9.66 0.45 34.04
C SER A 136 9.86 0.68 35.53
#